data_AF-A0A2V8AFK9-F1
#
_entry.id   AF-A0A2V8AFK9-F1
#
_cell.length_a   1.000
_cell.length_b   1.000
_cell.length_c   1.000
_cell.angle_alpha   90.00
_cell.angle_beta   90.00
_cell.angle_gamma   90.00
#
_symmetry.space_group_name_H-M   'P 1'
#
loop_
_entity.id
_entity.type
_entity.pdbx_description
1 polymer ?
#
loop_
_entity_poly.entity_id
_entity_poly.type
_entity_poly.pdbx_seq_one_letter_code
_entity_poly.pdbx_strand_id
1 'polypeptide(L)' 'YHAEYYALSDPRDPHGPDSGNMRIVRGGSWVNENVSMLRCAYRHKVPPDTYAYSIGFRIVCP' A
#
# COMPACT_ATOMS: atom_id res chain seq x y z
N TYR A 1 -1.56 6.35 5.66
CA TYR A 1 -0.10 6.14 5.56
C TYR A 1 0.58 7.10 6.52
N HIS A 2 1.62 6.65 7.21
CA HIS A 2 2.51 7.49 7.99
C HIS A 2 3.96 7.15 7.61
N ALA A 3 4.81 8.17 7.43
CA ALA A 3 6.17 7.96 6.89
C ALA A 3 7.03 7.12 7.83
N GLU A 4 6.91 7.37 9.13
CA GLU A 4 7.68 6.73 10.18
C GLU A 4 7.05 5.42 10.68
N TYR A 5 5.96 4.97 10.06
CA TYR A 5 5.19 3.82 10.58
C TYR A 5 6.06 2.58 10.78
N TYR A 6 6.95 2.27 9.84
CA TYR A 6 7.83 1.10 9.96
C TYR A 6 8.85 1.20 11.10
N ALA A 7 9.22 2.40 11.52
CA ALA A 7 10.13 2.59 12.65
C ALA A 7 9.40 2.52 14.00
N LEU A 8 8.10 2.85 14.03
CA LEU A 8 7.30 2.99 15.25
C LEU A 8 6.30 1.84 15.48
N SER A 9 6.01 1.02 14.47
CA SER A 9 4.96 -0.01 14.55
C SER A 9 5.30 -1.12 15.53
N ASP A 10 4.27 -1.67 16.20
CA ASP A 10 4.39 -2.95 16.92
C ASP A 10 4.88 -4.03 15.93
N PRO A 11 5.96 -4.77 16.25
CA PRO A 11 6.43 -5.85 15.40
C PRO A 11 5.42 -7.00 15.27
N ARG A 12 4.43 -7.12 16.15
CA ARG A 12 3.37 -8.13 16.12
C ARG A 12 2.07 -7.48 15.64
N ASP A 13 1.55 -8.01 14.53
CA ASP A 13 0.29 -7.58 13.91
C ASP A 13 0.14 -6.04 13.67
N PRO A 14 1.04 -5.42 12.88
CA PRO A 14 0.96 -4.00 12.59
C PRO A 14 -0.22 -3.65 11.65
N HIS A 15 -1.29 -3.08 12.19
CA HIS A 15 -2.50 -2.69 11.43
C HIS A 15 -2.38 -1.41 10.57
N GLY A 16 -1.28 -0.67 10.69
CA GLY A 16 -1.14 0.69 10.17
C GLY A 16 -1.46 1.76 11.22
N PRO A 17 -1.32 3.05 10.86
CA PRO A 17 -1.77 4.17 11.70
C PRO A 17 -3.31 4.26 11.71
N ASP A 18 -3.89 4.69 12.83
CA ASP A 18 -5.35 4.80 13.02
C ASP A 18 -6.02 5.74 12.00
N SER A 19 -5.31 6.79 11.59
CA SER A 19 -5.79 7.79 10.63
C SER A 19 -4.79 8.06 9.52
N GLY A 20 -5.29 8.60 8.41
CA GLY A 20 -4.45 9.19 7.37
C GLY A 20 -5.16 9.27 6.01
N ASN A 21 -4.70 10.19 5.18
CA ASN A 21 -5.35 10.54 3.91
C ASN A 21 -4.96 9.62 2.73
N MET A 22 -4.15 8.59 2.98
CA MET A 22 -3.58 7.74 1.94
C MET A 22 -3.62 6.26 2.35
N ARG A 23 -3.97 5.40 1.41
CA ARG A 23 -3.94 3.93 1.50
C ARG A 23 -2.81 3.35 0.66
N ILE A 24 -2.46 2.10 0.93
CA ILE A 24 -1.33 1.42 0.28
C ILE A 24 -1.86 0.39 -0.73
N VAL A 25 -1.40 0.51 -1.97
CA VAL A 25 -1.52 -0.51 -3.02
C VAL A 25 -0.18 -1.21 -3.21
N ARG A 26 -0.22 -2.53 -3.44
CA ARG A 26 0.95 -3.41 -3.54
C ARG A 26 0.87 -4.23 -4.82
N GLY A 27 2.02 -4.72 -5.29
CA GLY A 27 2.13 -5.68 -6.39
C GLY A 27 2.40 -5.07 -7.77
N GLY A 28 2.07 -3.80 -7.98
CA GLY A 28 2.17 -3.17 -9.30
C GLY A 28 1.07 -3.67 -10.25
N SER A 29 1.21 -3.30 -11.53
CA SER A 29 0.20 -3.51 -12.56
C SER A 29 0.85 -3.54 -13.95
N TRP A 30 0.08 -3.91 -14.96
CA TRP A 30 0.52 -3.98 -16.36
C TRP A 30 0.86 -2.61 -17.00
N VAL A 31 0.53 -1.49 -16.35
CA VAL A 31 0.90 -0.13 -16.82
C VAL A 31 2.18 0.42 -16.17
N ASN A 32 2.79 -0.31 -15.23
CA ASN A 32 3.97 0.21 -14.55
C ASN A 32 5.22 0.06 -15.43
N GLU A 33 5.67 1.18 -16.01
CA GLU A 33 6.92 1.23 -16.78
C GLU A 33 8.17 1.22 -15.88
N ASN A 34 8.06 1.82 -14.70
CA ASN A 34 9.17 1.84 -13.75
C ASN A 34 9.24 0.52 -12.98
N VAL A 35 10.24 -0.31 -13.34
CA VAL A 35 10.51 -1.62 -12.73
C VAL A 35 10.69 -1.57 -11.21
N SER A 36 11.12 -0.44 -10.64
CA SER A 36 11.25 -0.31 -9.18
C SER A 36 9.91 -0.36 -8.45
N MET A 37 8.80 -0.11 -9.16
CA MET A 37 7.43 -0.19 -8.62
C MET A 37 6.90 -1.62 -8.55
N LEU A 38 7.54 -2.56 -9.24
CA LEU A 38 7.15 -3.98 -9.29
C LEU A 38 7.79 -4.81 -8.17
N ARG A 39 8.68 -4.23 -7.37
CA ARG A 39 9.33 -4.93 -6.25
C ARG A 39 8.31 -5.26 -5.16
N CYS A 40 8.46 -6.43 -4.52
CA CYS A 40 7.63 -6.85 -3.38
C CYS A 40 7.63 -5.84 -2.21
N ALA A 41 8.71 -5.07 -2.04
CA ALA A 41 8.83 -4.03 -1.02
C ALA A 41 8.22 -2.67 -1.40
N TYR A 42 7.85 -2.46 -2.67
CA TYR A 42 7.31 -1.18 -3.13
C TYR A 42 5.89 -0.93 -2.61
N ARG A 43 5.63 0.28 -2.12
CA ARG A 43 4.36 0.68 -1.52
C ARG A 43 3.81 1.91 -2.24
N HIS A 44 2.86 1.68 -3.13
CA HIS A 44 2.21 2.78 -3.85
C HIS A 44 1.19 3.44 -2.93
N LYS A 45 1.29 4.75 -2.72
CA LYS A 45 0.41 5.51 -1.83
C LYS A 45 -0.62 6.22 -2.71
N VAL A 46 -1.89 6.00 -2.43
CA VAL A 46 -2.99 6.64 -3.16
C VAL A 46 -4.04 7.19 -2.18
N PRO A 47 -4.74 8.28 -2.53
CA PRO A 47 -5.97 8.66 -1.84
C PRO A 47 -6.98 7.50 -1.79
N PRO A 48 -7.81 7.39 -0.73
CA PRO A 48 -8.74 6.28 -0.57
C PRO A 48 -9.84 6.21 -1.64
N ASP A 49 -10.13 7.31 -2.31
CA ASP A 49 -11.10 7.46 -3.41
C ASP A 49 -10.48 7.26 -4.80
N THR A 50 -9.20 6.88 -4.89
CA THR A 50 -8.55 6.62 -6.17
C THR A 50 -9.10 5.35 -6.82
N TYR A 51 -9.61 5.49 -8.04
CA TYR A 51 -10.02 4.38 -8.89
C TYR A 51 -9.24 4.41 -10.20
N ALA A 52 -8.73 3.25 -10.61
CA ALA A 52 -8.04 3.09 -11.89
C ALA A 52 -8.19 1.63 -12.34
N TYR A 53 -8.20 1.38 -13.65
CA TYR A 53 -8.23 0.02 -14.21
C TYR A 53 -7.00 -0.83 -13.84
N SER A 54 -5.95 -0.20 -13.31
CA SER A 54 -4.74 -0.84 -12.80
C SER A 54 -4.76 -1.09 -11.29
N ILE A 55 -5.82 -0.70 -10.58
CA ILE A 55 -5.94 -0.83 -9.12
C ILE A 55 -7.12 -1.77 -8.78
N GLY A 56 -6.84 -2.75 -7.93
CA GLY A 56 -7.84 -3.68 -7.37
C GLY A 56 -7.42 -4.16 -5.99
N PHE A 57 -8.14 -5.13 -5.43
CA PHE A 57 -7.84 -5.70 -4.12
C PHE A 57 -8.09 -7.22 -4.07
N ARG A 58 -7.49 -7.87 -3.07
CA ARG A 58 -7.71 -9.27 -2.73
C ARG A 58 -8.14 -9.34 -1.27
N ILE A 59 -9.18 -10.11 -0.99
CA ILE A 59 -9.68 -10.34 0.37
C ILE A 59 -8.77 -11.31 1.11
N VAL A 60 -8.65 -11.15 2.43
CA VAL A 60 -7.98 -12.08 3.35
C VAL A 60 -8.97 -12.50 4.45
N CYS A 61 -8.80 -13.70 4.98
CA CYS A 61 -9.53 -14.13 6.18
C CYS A 61 -8.75 -13.68 7.43
N PRO A 62 -9.43 -13.16 8.47
CA PRO A 62 -8.81 -12.90 9.77
C PRO A 62 -8.37 -14.20 10.44
#